data_AF-A0A9D0YG60-F1
#
_entry.id   AF-A0A9D0YG60-F1
#
_cell.length_a   1.000
_cell.length_b   1.000
_cell.length_c   1.000
_cell.angle_alpha   90.00
_cell.angle_beta   90.00
_cell.angle_gamma   90.00
#
_symmetry.space_group_name_H-M   'P 1'
#
loop_
_entity.id
_entity.type
_entity.pdbx_description
1 polymer ?
#
loop_
_entity_poly.entity_id
_entity_poly.type
_entity_poly.pdbx_seq_one_letter_code
_entity_poly.pdbx_strand_id
1 'polypeptide(L)' 'EVIAEGVETQSQLDILNRLGCTGYQGYLFSKPLVADRLKTLLSHD' A
#
# COMPACT_ATOMS: atom_id res chain seq x y z
N GLU A 1 -10.85 -9.95 -7.31
CA GLU A 1 -10.07 -8.74 -6.97
C GLU A 1 -8.59 -9.07 -7.11
N VAL A 2 -7.77 -8.13 -7.57
CA VAL A 2 -6.33 -8.31 -7.79
C VAL A 2 -5.57 -7.42 -6.82
N ILE A 3 -4.52 -7.96 -6.19
CA ILE A 3 -3.62 -7.21 -5.30
C ILE A 3 -2.22 -7.22 -5.91
N ALA A 4 -1.66 -6.04 -6.13
CA ALA A 4 -0.27 -5.87 -6.50
C ALA A 4 0.61 -5.72 -5.26
N GLU A 5 1.58 -6.61 -5.09
CA GLU A 5 2.51 -6.58 -3.96
C GLU A 5 3.86 -5.97 -4.36
N GLY A 6 4.57 -5.36 -3.40
CA GLY A 6 5.88 -4.76 -3.64
C GLY A 6 5.81 -3.38 -4.29
N VAL A 7 4.78 -2.59 -4.02
CA VAL A 7 4.69 -1.19 -4.46
C VAL A 7 5.56 -0.31 -3.57
N GLU A 8 6.71 0.10 -4.10
CA GLU A 8 7.76 0.83 -3.39
C GLU A 8 7.94 2.27 -3.90
N THR A 9 7.51 2.57 -5.12
CA THR A 9 7.65 3.90 -5.75
C THR A 9 6.33 4.45 -6.26
N GLN A 10 6.22 5.79 -6.30
CA GLN A 10 5.05 6.46 -6.89
C GLN A 10 4.81 6.03 -8.34
N SER A 11 5.88 5.84 -9.12
CA SER A 11 5.76 5.40 -10.52
C SER A 11 5.12 4.01 -10.68
N GLN A 12 5.37 3.07 -9.76
CA GLN A 12 4.72 1.76 -9.77
C GLN A 12 3.22 1.91 -9.46
N LEU A 13 2.87 2.71 -8.46
CA LEU A 13 1.47 3.01 -8.12
C LEU A 13 0.72 3.66 -9.29
N ASP A 14 1.35 4.61 -9.98
CA ASP A 14 0.75 5.29 -11.13
C ASP A 14 0.42 4.32 -12.28
N ILE A 15 1.29 3.33 -12.52
CA ILE A 15 1.04 2.28 -13.52
C ILE A 15 -0.14 1.40 -13.10
N LEU A 16 -0.17 0.97 -11.84
CA LEU A 16 -1.27 0.14 -11.31
C LEU A 16 -2.62 0.85 -11.43
N ASN A 17 -2.67 2.14 -11.07
CA ASN A 17 -3.86 2.96 -11.21
C ASN A 17 -4.34 3.07 -12.67
N ARG A 18 -3.42 3.25 -13.63
CA ARG A 18 -3.75 3.28 -15.07
C ARG A 18 -4.28 1.95 -15.60
N LEU A 19 -3.84 0.84 -15.02
CA LEU A 19 -4.31 -0.51 -15.34
C LEU A 19 -5.62 -0.88 -14.62
N GLY A 20 -6.15 0.00 -13.77
CA GLY A 20 -7.34 -0.26 -12.97
C GLY A 20 -7.12 -1.21 -11.78
N CYS A 21 -5.87 -1.43 -11.37
CA CYS A 21 -5.55 -2.22 -10.19
C CYS A 21 -5.71 -1.34 -8.94
N THR A 22 -6.77 -1.57 -8.18
CA THR A 22 -7.12 -0.80 -6.98
C THR A 22 -6.62 -1.42 -5.67
N GLY A 23 -6.15 -2.67 -5.71
CA GLY A 23 -5.55 -3.35 -4.56
C GLY A 23 -4.03 -3.32 -4.64
N TYR A 24 -3.37 -2.77 -3.63
CA TYR A 24 -1.91 -2.73 -3.59
C TYR A 24 -1.35 -2.75 -2.16
N GLN A 25 -0.15 -3.33 -2.01
CA GLN A 25 0.66 -3.23 -0.80
C GLN A 25 2.14 -3.02 -1.14
N GLY A 26 2.85 -2.33 -0.27
CA GLY A 26 4.30 -2.20 -0.36
C GLY A 26 4.86 -1.04 0.45
N TYR A 27 6.18 -0.88 0.41
CA TYR A 27 6.91 0.07 1.26
C TYR A 27 6.69 1.54 0.89
N LEU A 28 6.04 1.82 -0.24
CA LEU A 28 5.56 3.16 -0.56
C LEU A 28 4.60 3.68 0.53
N PHE A 29 3.80 2.79 1.12
CA PHE A 29 2.81 3.12 2.15
C PHE A 29 3.32 2.87 3.55
N SER A 30 3.87 1.67 3.79
CA SER A 30 4.42 1.31 5.09
C SER A 30 5.34 0.10 4.99
N LYS A 31 6.34 0.05 5.88
CA LYS A 31 7.03 -1.20 6.21
C LYS A 31 6.10 -2.09 7.05
N PRO A 32 6.38 -3.41 7.20
CA PRO A 32 5.60 -4.25 8.08
C PRO A 32 5.64 -3.71 9.51
N LEU A 33 4.48 -3.69 10.16
CA LEU A 33 4.31 -3.13 11.49
C LEU A 33 3.97 -4.22 12.50
N VAL A 34 4.42 -4.05 13.74
CA VAL A 34 3.88 -4.79 14.88
C VAL A 34 2.46 -4.34 15.19
N ALA A 35 1.67 -5.20 15.81
CA ALA A 35 0.23 -4.99 16.03
C ALA A 35 -0.11 -3.65 16.69
N ASP A 36 0.65 -3.20 17.68
CA ASP A 36 0.37 -1.92 18.35
C ASP A 36 0.60 -0.71 17.46
N ARG A 37 1.57 -0.78 16.53
CA ARG A 37 1.85 0.30 15.57
C ARG A 37 0.82 0.35 14.45
N LEU A 38 0.20 -0.79 14.11
CA LEU A 38 -0.89 -0.83 13.16
C LEU A 38 -2.11 -0.05 13.66
N LYS A 39 -2.46 -0.17 14.95
CA LYS A 39 -3.59 0.58 15.54
C LYS A 39 -3.42 2.09 15.36
N THR A 40 -2.21 2.60 15.62
CA THR A 40 -1.90 4.02 15.39
C THR A 40 -2.00 4.41 13.92
N LEU A 41 -1.53 3.55 13.00
CA LEU A 41 -1.63 3.81 11.57
C LEU A 41 -3.09 3.92 11.11
N LEU A 42 -3.97 3.03 11.60
CA LEU A 42 -5.37 2.98 11.21
C LEU A 42 -6.27 3.99 11.91
N SER A 43 -5.78 4.68 12.95
CA SER A 43 -6.57 5.62 13.75
C SER A 43 -6.47 7.08 13.29
N HIS A 44 -5.83 7.35 12.15
CA HIS A 44 -5.73 8.71 11.58
C HIS A 44 -6.68 8.81 10.37
N ASP A 45 -7.68 9.68 10.48
CA ASP A 45 -8.57 10.10 9.38
C ASP A 45 -7.81 10.95 8.34
#